data_AF-A0A6B1KE38-F1
#
_entry.id   AF-A0A6B1KE38-F1
#
_cell.length_a   1.000
_cell.length_b   1.000
_cell.length_c   1.000
_cell.angle_alpha   90.00
_cell.angle_beta   90.00
_cell.angle_gamma   90.00
#
_symmetry.space_group_name_H-M   'P 1'
#
loop_
_entity.id
_entity.type
_entity.pdbx_description
1 polymer ?
#
loop_
_entity_poly.entity_id
_entity_poly.type
_entity_poly.pdbx_seq_one_letter_code
_entity_poly.pdbx_strand_id
1 'polypeptide(L)'
;PAELVAAGFRLSARMAVSHPELMQVLRRRGLGHIHSDNGLARRALRDLQVGIASGRFTAVDPTVALSALGGTLLSLVELRFARPEVDGDEAAVNLAEMVLRMLGLPADDAHEVARRPLPDLD
;
A
#
# COMPACT_ATOMS: atom_id res chain seq x y z
N PRO A 1 -2.54 3.61 11.39
CA PRO A 1 -3.13 3.20 10.07
C PRO A 1 -2.30 3.66 8.87
N ALA A 2 -1.93 4.95 8.84
CA ALA A 2 -1.08 5.50 7.79
C ALA A 2 0.30 4.81 7.73
N GLU A 3 0.89 4.50 8.88
CA GLU A 3 2.15 3.78 9.01
C GLU A 3 2.06 2.37 8.46
N LEU A 4 0.94 1.67 8.68
CA LEU A 4 0.70 0.33 8.15
C LEU A 4 0.57 0.34 6.62
N VAL A 5 -0.10 1.36 6.07
CA VAL A 5 -0.16 1.57 4.62
C VAL A 5 1.25 1.78 4.07
N ALA A 6 2.00 2.73 4.63
CA ALA A 6 3.37 2.99 4.19
C ALA A 6 4.29 1.76 4.29
N ALA A 7 4.19 1.01 5.40
CA ALA A 7 4.95 -0.21 5.60
C ALA A 7 4.58 -1.30 4.58
N GLY A 8 3.29 -1.46 4.25
CA GLY A 8 2.81 -2.44 3.29
C GLY A 8 3.38 -2.24 1.87
N PHE A 9 3.51 -1.00 1.42
CA PHE A 9 4.14 -0.68 0.13
C PHE A 9 5.63 -1.05 0.11
N ARG A 10 6.36 -0.62 1.13
CA ARG A 10 7.81 -0.86 1.24
C ARG A 10 8.13 -2.33 1.43
N LEU A 11 7.35 -3.06 2.22
CA LEU A 11 7.48 -4.51 2.34
C LEU A 11 7.21 -5.21 1.01
N SER A 12 6.19 -4.79 0.28
CA SER A 12 5.86 -5.37 -1.04
C SER A 12 6.98 -5.18 -2.06
N ALA A 13 7.64 -4.02 -2.07
CA ALA A 13 8.81 -3.80 -2.93
C ALA A 13 9.99 -4.73 -2.57
N ARG A 14 10.26 -4.92 -1.27
CA ARG A 14 11.29 -5.85 -0.78
C ARG A 14 10.96 -7.31 -1.07
N MET A 15 9.68 -7.68 -0.99
CA MET A 15 9.20 -9.02 -1.35
C MET A 15 9.34 -9.30 -2.85
N ALA A 16 9.25 -8.29 -3.71
CA ALA A 16 9.47 -8.48 -5.15
C ALA A 16 10.90 -8.97 -5.46
N VAL A 17 11.87 -8.67 -4.58
CA VAL A 17 13.26 -9.15 -4.70
C VAL A 17 13.46 -10.47 -3.94
N SER A 18 13.00 -10.55 -2.69
CA SER A 18 13.25 -11.71 -1.82
C SER A 18 12.35 -12.92 -2.08
N HIS A 19 11.14 -12.70 -2.62
CA HIS A 19 10.12 -13.74 -2.84
C HIS A 19 9.41 -13.53 -4.20
N PRO A 20 10.16 -13.54 -5.32
CA PRO A 20 9.63 -13.17 -6.63
C PRO A 20 8.49 -14.07 -7.13
N GLU A 21 8.44 -15.35 -6.73
CA GLU A 21 7.37 -16.28 -7.09
C GLU A 21 6.04 -15.88 -6.45
N LEU A 22 6.06 -15.54 -5.16
CA LEU A 22 4.88 -15.05 -4.43
C LEU A 22 4.38 -13.75 -5.07
N MET A 23 5.29 -12.85 -5.38
CA MET A 23 4.93 -11.56 -5.99
C MET A 23 4.45 -11.70 -7.44
N GLN A 24 4.89 -12.72 -8.19
CA GLN A 24 4.30 -13.04 -9.49
C GLN A 24 2.86 -13.50 -9.39
N VAL A 25 2.50 -14.27 -8.36
CA VAL A 25 1.09 -14.65 -8.12
C VAL A 25 0.27 -13.40 -7.84
N LEU A 26 0.75 -12.54 -6.95
CA LEU A 26 0.09 -11.28 -6.62
C LEU A 26 -0.08 -10.38 -7.86
N ARG A 27 0.95 -10.25 -8.68
CA ARG A 27 0.92 -9.49 -9.95
C ARG A 27 -0.15 -9.98 -10.92
N ARG A 28 -0.29 -11.30 -11.08
CA ARG A 28 -1.21 -11.89 -12.07
C ARG A 28 -2.64 -12.05 -11.58
N ARG A 29 -2.84 -12.23 -10.27
CA ARG A 29 -4.15 -12.59 -9.70
C ARG A 29 -4.69 -11.58 -8.70
N GLY A 30 -3.85 -10.68 -8.19
CA GLY A 30 -4.19 -9.80 -7.08
C GLY A 30 -5.38 -8.88 -7.34
N LEU A 31 -5.55 -8.39 -8.58
CA LEU A 31 -6.66 -7.51 -8.94
C LEU A 31 -8.02 -8.18 -8.71
N GLY A 32 -8.13 -9.48 -9.03
CA GLY A 32 -9.34 -10.26 -8.81
C GLY A 32 -9.66 -10.54 -7.34
N HIS A 33 -8.73 -10.25 -6.43
CA HIS A 33 -8.86 -10.50 -4.99
C HIS A 33 -8.91 -9.22 -4.14
N ILE A 34 -8.90 -8.02 -4.75
CA ILE A 34 -8.95 -6.73 -4.03
C ILE A 34 -10.17 -6.64 -3.09
N HIS A 35 -11.31 -7.19 -3.51
CA HIS A 35 -12.55 -7.19 -2.74
C HIS A 35 -12.83 -8.53 -2.08
N SER A 36 -11.79 -9.34 -1.83
CA SER A 36 -11.99 -10.61 -1.13
C SER A 36 -12.54 -10.34 0.27
N ASP A 37 -13.59 -11.08 0.63
CA ASP A 37 -14.15 -11.04 1.98
C ASP A 37 -13.21 -11.65 3.03
N ASN A 38 -11.96 -11.99 2.74
CA ASN A 38 -11.02 -12.55 3.70
C ASN A 38 -9.61 -11.96 3.58
N GLY A 39 -8.73 -12.36 4.51
CA GLY A 39 -7.31 -12.01 4.46
C GLY A 39 -7.03 -10.51 4.56
N LEU A 40 -6.06 -10.06 3.75
CA LEU A 40 -5.53 -8.70 3.78
C LEU A 40 -6.56 -7.66 3.31
N ALA A 41 -7.41 -7.99 2.34
CA ALA A 41 -8.43 -7.08 1.82
C ALA A 41 -9.43 -6.66 2.91
N ARG A 42 -10.00 -7.63 3.64
CA ARG A 42 -10.90 -7.35 4.78
C ARG A 42 -10.21 -6.49 5.85
N ARG A 43 -8.95 -6.80 6.19
CA ARG A 43 -8.20 -6.04 7.20
C ARG A 43 -7.92 -4.60 6.75
N ALA A 44 -7.49 -4.42 5.50
CA ALA A 44 -7.25 -3.11 4.91
C ALA A 44 -8.54 -2.26 4.88
N LEU A 45 -9.67 -2.85 4.51
CA LEU A 45 -10.98 -2.17 4.56
C LEU A 45 -11.31 -1.67 5.97
N ARG A 46 -11.14 -2.53 6.98
CA ARG A 46 -11.36 -2.18 8.38
C ARG A 46 -10.43 -1.05 8.82
N ASP A 47 -9.15 -1.11 8.47
CA ASP A 47 -8.18 -0.10 8.87
C ASP A 47 -8.44 1.25 8.18
N LEU A 48 -8.95 1.24 6.94
CA LEU A 48 -9.47 2.44 6.25
C LEU A 48 -10.70 3.01 6.96
N GLN A 49 -11.67 2.18 7.32
CA GLN A 49 -12.86 2.59 8.07
C GLN A 49 -12.49 3.23 9.42
N VAL A 50 -11.54 2.65 10.16
CA VAL A 50 -11.04 3.22 11.43
C VAL A 50 -10.32 4.55 11.19
N GLY A 51 -9.50 4.65 10.15
CA GLY A 51 -8.81 5.90 9.80
C GLY A 51 -9.78 7.02 9.40
N ILE A 52 -10.85 6.70 8.69
CA ILE A 52 -11.92 7.64 8.33
C ILE A 52 -12.73 8.05 9.57
N ALA A 53 -13.17 7.09 10.38
CA ALA A 53 -13.96 7.36 11.59
C ALA A 53 -13.22 8.21 12.63
N SER A 54 -11.88 8.12 12.67
CA SER A 54 -11.03 8.95 13.55
C SER A 54 -10.66 10.32 12.94
N GLY A 55 -11.09 10.62 11.71
CA GLY A 55 -10.73 11.85 10.99
C GLY A 55 -9.28 11.90 10.51
N ARG A 56 -8.51 10.81 10.64
CA ARG A 56 -7.14 10.72 10.13
C ARG A 56 -7.10 10.61 8.61
N PHE A 57 -8.14 10.03 8.01
CA PHE A 57 -8.37 9.99 6.56
C PHE A 57 -9.64 10.77 6.21
N THR A 58 -9.66 11.45 5.06
CA THR A 58 -10.82 12.21 4.57
C THR A 58 -11.50 11.58 3.34
N ALA A 59 -11.10 10.37 2.95
CA ALA A 59 -11.70 9.66 1.82
C ALA A 59 -13.21 9.37 2.04
N VAL A 60 -14.01 9.57 0.98
CA VAL A 60 -15.49 9.53 1.05
C VAL A 60 -16.05 8.11 1.16
N ASP A 61 -15.46 7.15 0.43
CA ASP A 61 -15.91 5.76 0.40
C ASP A 61 -14.75 4.79 0.69
N PRO A 62 -14.81 3.99 1.79
CA PRO A 62 -13.75 3.05 2.15
C PRO A 62 -13.49 1.94 1.11
N THR A 63 -14.51 1.52 0.37
CA THR A 63 -14.40 0.50 -0.68
C THR A 63 -13.67 1.05 -1.90
N VAL A 64 -13.97 2.29 -2.30
CA VAL A 64 -13.25 2.97 -3.38
C VAL A 64 -11.79 3.23 -2.96
N ALA A 65 -11.56 3.66 -1.72
CA ALA A 65 -10.23 3.83 -1.17
C ALA A 65 -9.43 2.51 -1.15
N LEU A 66 -10.08 1.39 -0.81
CA LEU A 66 -9.48 0.06 -0.88
C LEU A 66 -9.09 -0.32 -2.31
N SER A 67 -9.96 -0.07 -3.29
CA SER A 67 -9.68 -0.30 -4.71
C SER A 67 -8.45 0.48 -5.17
N ALA A 68 -8.38 1.77 -4.83
CA ALA A 68 -7.25 2.62 -5.19
C ALA A 68 -5.96 2.14 -4.53
N LEU A 69 -5.99 1.89 -3.22
CA LEU A 69 -4.82 1.39 -2.47
C LEU A 69 -4.32 0.05 -3.01
N GLY A 70 -5.21 -0.91 -3.24
CA GLY A 70 -4.88 -2.22 -3.80
C GLY A 70 -4.33 -2.11 -5.22
N GLY A 71 -4.94 -1.27 -6.07
CA GLY A 71 -4.46 -1.01 -7.43
C GLY A 71 -3.05 -0.41 -7.45
N THR A 72 -2.78 0.58 -6.59
CA THR A 72 -1.45 1.20 -6.48
C THR A 72 -0.40 0.21 -5.95
N LEU A 73 -0.77 -0.67 -5.02
CA LEU A 73 0.14 -1.71 -4.55
C LEU A 73 0.48 -2.69 -5.68
N LEU A 74 -0.52 -3.13 -6.45
CA LEU A 74 -0.29 -4.03 -7.58
C LEU A 74 0.52 -3.37 -8.70
N SER A 75 0.31 -2.07 -8.94
CA SER A 75 1.12 -1.33 -9.92
C SER A 75 2.57 -1.18 -9.48
N LEU A 76 2.85 -1.02 -8.17
CA LEU A 76 4.21 -1.10 -7.65
C LEU A 76 4.83 -2.47 -7.94
N VAL A 77 4.11 -3.56 -7.69
CA VAL A 77 4.61 -4.91 -7.98
C VAL A 77 4.91 -5.08 -9.46
N GLU A 78 3.98 -4.68 -10.35
CA GLU A 78 4.22 -4.69 -11.79
C GLU A 78 5.46 -3.88 -12.17
N LEU A 79 5.61 -2.66 -11.63
CA LEU A 79 6.77 -1.82 -11.86
C LEU A 79 8.08 -2.51 -11.48
N ARG A 80 8.12 -3.21 -10.33
CA ARG A 80 9.31 -3.95 -9.88
C ARG A 80 9.75 -5.03 -10.87
N PHE A 81 8.80 -5.65 -11.58
CA PHE A 81 9.11 -6.67 -12.59
C PHE A 81 9.37 -6.09 -13.98
N ALA A 82 8.64 -5.04 -14.37
CA ALA A 82 8.74 -4.44 -15.70
C ALA A 82 9.96 -3.51 -15.83
N ARG A 83 10.40 -2.91 -14.72
CA ARG A 83 11.48 -1.91 -14.65
C ARG A 83 12.40 -2.19 -13.45
N PRO A 84 13.14 -3.33 -13.45
CA PRO A 84 14.01 -3.69 -12.34
C PRO A 84 15.14 -2.69 -12.06
N GLU A 85 15.47 -1.83 -13.04
CA GLU A 85 16.44 -0.73 -12.94
C GLU A 85 16.00 0.42 -12.02
N VAL A 86 14.70 0.56 -11.77
CA VAL A 86 14.16 1.58 -10.87
C VAL A 86 14.44 1.18 -9.43
N ASP A 87 14.79 2.14 -8.56
CA ASP A 87 14.91 1.89 -7.12
C ASP A 87 13.53 1.52 -6.54
N GLY A 88 13.42 0.29 -6.03
CA GLY A 88 12.18 -0.24 -5.49
C GLY A 88 11.78 0.35 -4.16
N ASP A 89 12.76 0.65 -3.31
CA ASP A 89 12.51 1.24 -2.00
C ASP A 89 12.06 2.69 -2.17
N GLU A 90 12.70 3.44 -3.07
CA GLU A 90 12.29 4.81 -3.41
C GLU A 90 10.91 4.84 -4.08
N ALA A 91 10.65 3.97 -5.06
CA ALA A 91 9.35 3.87 -5.71
C ALA A 91 8.23 3.53 -4.72
N ALA A 92 8.51 2.64 -3.76
CA ALA A 92 7.55 2.29 -2.71
C ALA A 92 7.26 3.45 -1.77
N VAL A 93 8.28 4.20 -1.34
CA VAL A 93 8.11 5.41 -0.51
C VAL A 93 7.27 6.44 -1.25
N ASN A 94 7.57 6.71 -2.52
CA ASN A 94 6.86 7.70 -3.31
C ASN A 94 5.39 7.32 -3.53
N LEU A 95 5.11 6.06 -3.86
CA LEU A 95 3.73 5.58 -4.01
C LEU A 95 2.96 5.55 -2.68
N ALA A 96 3.62 5.18 -1.58
CA ALA A 96 3.02 5.27 -0.24
C ALA A 96 2.62 6.72 0.08
N GLU A 97 3.51 7.69 -0.14
CA GLU A 97 3.24 9.11 0.08
C GLU A 97 2.06 9.61 -0.78
N MET A 98 2.00 9.24 -2.05
CA MET A 98 0.88 9.57 -2.94
C MET A 98 -0.45 8.99 -2.43
N VAL A 99 -0.46 7.72 -2.00
CA VAL A 99 -1.65 7.06 -1.44
C VAL A 99 -2.08 7.72 -0.14
N LEU A 100 -1.15 8.07 0.75
CA LEU A 100 -1.47 8.76 2.00
C LEU A 100 -2.10 10.14 1.76
N ARG A 101 -1.59 10.90 0.80
CA ARG A 101 -2.20 12.17 0.37
C ARG A 101 -3.60 11.96 -0.22
N MET A 102 -3.76 10.95 -1.07
CA MET A 102 -5.07 10.57 -1.63
C MET A 102 -6.07 10.20 -0.53
N LEU A 103 -5.61 9.56 0.55
CA LEU A 103 -6.43 9.26 1.72
C LEU A 103 -6.71 10.48 2.61
N GLY A 104 -6.13 11.65 2.31
CA GLY A 104 -6.42 12.90 3.00
C GLY A 104 -5.37 13.37 4.00
N LEU A 105 -4.20 12.73 4.07
CA LEU A 105 -3.14 13.22 4.95
C LEU A 105 -2.56 14.54 4.43
N PRO A 106 -2.23 15.49 5.33
CA PRO A 106 -1.42 16.64 4.98
C PRO A 106 -0.12 16.23 4.29
N ALA A 107 0.38 17.07 3.39
CA ALA A 107 1.53 16.72 2.55
C ALA A 107 2.79 16.42 3.36
N ASP A 108 3.02 17.15 4.46
CA ASP A 108 4.17 16.98 5.35
C ASP A 108 4.05 15.70 6.18
N ASP A 109 2.87 15.44 6.75
CA ASP A 109 2.55 14.20 7.46
C ASP A 109 2.74 12.97 6.56
N ALA A 110 2.22 13.02 5.34
CA ALA A 110 2.36 11.93 4.37
C ALA A 110 3.83 11.69 4.01
N HIS A 111 4.61 12.76 3.84
CA HIS A 111 6.04 12.70 3.55
C HIS A 111 6.83 12.06 4.70
N GLU A 112 6.54 12.47 5.93
CA GLU A 112 7.19 11.93 7.12
C GLU A 112 6.83 10.44 7.31
N VAL A 113 5.54 10.12 7.31
CA VAL A 113 5.05 8.76 7.56
C VAL A 113 5.55 7.76 6.52
N ALA A 114 5.62 8.13 5.24
CA ALA A 114 6.12 7.27 4.18
C ALA A 114 7.59 6.85 4.38
N ARG A 115 8.38 7.66 5.11
CA ARG A 115 9.82 7.47 5.32
C ARG A 115 10.20 6.96 6.70
N ARG A 116 9.25 6.87 7.64
CA ARG A 116 9.50 6.30 8.97
C ARG A 116 10.11 4.91 8.86
N PRO A 117 10.99 4.49 9.78
CA PRO A 117 11.52 3.13 9.78
C PRO A 117 10.37 2.11 9.73
N LEU A 118 10.59 1.00 9.02
CA LEU A 118 9.62 -0.09 9.05
C LEU A 118 9.50 -0.59 10.49
N PRO A 119 8.27 -0.88 10.95
CA PRO A 119 8.10 -1.47 12.26
C PRO A 119 8.83 -2.81 12.31
N ASP A 120 9.50 -3.08 13.44
CA ASP A 120 10.05 -4.40 13.71
C ASP A 120 8.89 -5.41 13.73
N LEU A 121 9.08 -6.52 13.03
CA LEU A 121 8.12 -7.62 12.99
C LEU A 121 8.44 -8.54 14.17
N ASP A 122 8.02 -8.14 15.37
CA ASP A 122 7.98 -9.02 16.54
C ASP A 122 6.81 -10.01 16.45
#